data_AF-A0A949XUM4-F1
#
_entry.id   AF-A0A949XUM4-F1
#
_cell.length_a   1.000
_cell.length_b   1.000
_cell.length_c   1.000
_cell.angle_alpha   90.00
_cell.angle_beta   90.00
_cell.angle_gamma   90.00
#
_symmetry.space_group_name_H-M   'P 1'
#
loop_
_entity.id
_entity.type
_entity.pdbx_description
1 polymer ?
#
loop_
_entity_poly.entity_id
_entity_poly.type
_entity_poly.pdbx_seq_one_letter_code
_entity_poly.pdbx_strand_id
1 'polypeptide(L)' 'MRAGGAHGSGAAPHRYANQLPVQVEAAIVAAKREKPSWGARKIRERLLRRLPHEVKVPACSTIHAILDRHWW' A
#
# COMPACT_ATOMS: atom_id res chain seq x y z
N MET A 1 22.66 4.84 -44.84
CA MET A 1 23.65 3.84 -44.40
C MET A 1 23.94 4.11 -42.92
N ARG A 2 23.95 3.06 -42.07
CA ARG A 2 24.19 3.02 -40.60
C ARG A 2 23.09 3.66 -39.73
N ALA A 3 22.19 2.96 -39.01
CA ALA A 3 22.18 1.75 -38.16
C ALA A 3 22.38 2.03 -36.65
N GLY A 4 21.49 1.44 -35.83
CA GLY A 4 21.56 1.33 -34.37
C GLY A 4 20.62 2.34 -33.68
N GLY A 5 19.51 1.98 -33.05
CA GLY A 5 19.27 0.81 -32.19
C GLY A 5 19.24 1.30 -30.74
N ALA A 6 18.05 1.65 -30.24
CA ALA A 6 17.82 1.90 -28.82
C ALA A 6 16.65 1.03 -28.35
N HIS A 7 16.96 -0.21 -28.01
CA HIS A 7 16.13 -1.02 -27.12
C HIS A 7 16.38 -0.55 -25.69
N GLY A 8 15.36 0.02 -25.07
CA GLY A 8 15.30 0.33 -23.66
C GLY A 8 13.94 -0.09 -23.10
N SER A 9 13.82 -1.37 -22.78
CA SER A 9 12.71 -1.90 -21.97
C SER A 9 12.80 -1.32 -20.56
N GLY A 10 11.72 -0.76 -20.01
CA GLY A 10 11.76 -0.32 -18.61
C GLY A 10 10.57 0.48 -18.13
N ALA A 11 9.50 -0.24 -17.78
CA ALA A 11 8.43 0.17 -16.86
C ALA A 11 7.76 1.54 -17.14
N ALA A 12 6.69 1.51 -17.94
CA ALA A 12 5.60 2.45 -17.73
C ALA A 12 5.25 2.43 -16.22
N PRO A 13 5.20 3.58 -15.52
CA PRO A 13 4.90 3.58 -14.10
C PRO A 13 3.50 3.03 -13.97
N HIS A 14 3.43 1.82 -13.42
CA HIS A 14 2.22 1.10 -13.07
C HIS A 14 1.51 1.92 -11.99
N ARG A 15 0.88 3.03 -12.38
CA ARG A 15 0.11 3.97 -11.54
C ARG A 15 -1.21 3.36 -11.09
N TYR A 16 -1.24 2.06 -10.81
CA TYR A 16 -2.30 1.44 -10.01
C TYR A 16 -2.00 1.55 -8.50
N ALA A 17 -0.80 1.97 -8.11
CA ALA A 17 -0.38 2.04 -6.70
C ALA A 17 -0.75 3.35 -5.97
N ASN A 18 -1.27 4.38 -6.65
CA ASN A 18 -1.34 5.73 -6.07
C ASN A 18 -2.71 6.17 -5.55
N GLN A 19 -3.74 5.33 -5.58
CA GLN A 19 -5.02 5.66 -4.94
C GLN A 19 -5.49 4.47 -4.11
N LEU A 20 -4.76 4.19 -3.02
CA LEU A 20 -5.47 3.61 -1.90
C LEU A 20 -6.58 4.60 -1.53
N PRO A 21 -7.83 4.14 -1.36
CA PRO A 21 -8.88 5.02 -0.86
C PRO A 21 -8.38 5.64 0.44
N VAL A 22 -8.51 6.96 0.58
CA VAL A 22 -8.03 7.69 1.77
C VAL A 22 -8.59 7.08 3.06
N GLN A 23 -9.79 6.47 2.97
CA GLN A 23 -10.46 5.73 4.02
C GLN A 23 -9.66 4.50 4.49
N VAL A 24 -9.04 3.76 3.58
CA VAL A 24 -8.22 2.58 3.92
C VAL A 24 -6.91 3.01 4.55
N GLU A 25 -6.27 4.05 4.02
CA GLU A 25 -5.07 4.63 4.62
C GLU A 25 -5.35 5.16 6.04
N ALA A 26 -6.42 5.93 6.21
CA ALA A 26 -6.87 6.41 7.51
C ALA A 26 -7.17 5.26 8.47
N ALA A 27 -7.79 4.18 7.99
CA ALA A 27 -8.05 2.99 8.80
C ALA A 27 -6.76 2.27 9.22
N ILE A 28 -5.72 2.23 8.38
CA ILE A 28 -4.39 1.70 8.72
C ILE A 28 -3.74 2.53 9.81
N VAL A 29 -3.70 3.86 9.63
CA VAL A 29 -3.08 4.79 10.59
C VAL A 29 -3.84 4.77 11.93
N ALA A 30 -5.17 4.79 11.89
CA ALA A 30 -6.01 4.66 13.09
C ALA A 30 -5.75 3.34 13.81
N ALA A 31 -5.68 2.22 13.09
CA ALA A 31 -5.39 0.92 13.68
C ALA A 31 -4.01 0.88 14.36
N LYS A 32 -2.98 1.54 13.80
CA LYS A 32 -1.66 1.67 14.40
C LYS A 32 -1.68 2.56 15.65
N ARG A 33 -2.39 3.69 15.62
CA ARG A 33 -2.53 4.59 16.78
C ARG A 33 -3.26 3.93 17.95
N GLU A 34 -4.31 3.15 17.66
CA GLU A 34 -5.03 2.39 18.69
C GLU A 34 -4.17 1.26 19.29
N LYS A 35 -3.26 0.68 18.51
CA LYS A 35 -2.43 -0.47 18.90
C LYS A 35 -1.00 -0.35 18.33
N PRO A 36 -0.11 0.41 18.99
CA PRO A 36 1.24 0.67 18.49
C PRO A 36 2.13 -0.59 18.42
N SER A 37 1.88 -1.59 19.28
CA SER A 37 2.59 -2.88 19.26
C SER A 37 2.22 -3.78 18.08
N TRP A 38 1.19 -3.43 17.29
CA TRP A 38 0.75 -4.25 16.16
C TRP A 38 1.58 -3.95 14.91
N GLY A 39 2.10 -5.02 14.30
CA GLY A 39 2.74 -4.96 13.00
C GLY A 39 1.74 -5.00 11.84
N ALA A 40 2.25 -4.79 10.62
CA ALA A 40 1.44 -4.74 9.40
C ALA A 40 0.52 -5.96 9.22
N ARG A 41 0.97 -7.16 9.60
CA ARG A 41 0.16 -8.40 9.53
C ARG A 41 -1.11 -8.31 10.38
N LYS A 42 -0.99 -7.91 11.65
CA LYS A 42 -2.13 -7.79 12.58
C LYS A 42 -3.08 -6.66 12.16
N ILE A 43 -2.53 -5.53 11.70
CA ILE A 43 -3.32 -4.42 11.18
C ILE A 43 -4.12 -4.85 9.94
N ARG A 44 -3.51 -5.63 9.04
CA ARG A 44 -4.20 -6.21 7.87
C ARG A 44 -5.37 -7.09 8.28
N GLU A 45 -5.18 -7.99 9.25
CA GLU A 45 -6.26 -8.86 9.74
C GLU A 45 -7.41 -8.05 10.37
N ARG A 46 -7.08 -6.96 11.06
CA ARG A 46 -8.09 -6.03 11.59
C ARG A 46 -8.88 -5.36 10.47
N LEU A 47 -8.20 -4.91 9.41
CA LEU A 47 -8.82 -4.27 8.26
C LEU A 47 -9.74 -5.24 7.51
N LEU A 48 -9.31 -6.50 7.33
CA LEU A 48 -10.15 -7.55 6.74
C LEU A 48 -11.44 -7.81 7.53
N ARG A 49 -11.43 -7.62 8.86
CA ARG A 49 -12.61 -7.79 9.71
C ARG A 49 -13.49 -6.54 9.78
N ARG A 50 -12.90 -5.35 9.62
CA ARG A 50 -13.59 -4.05 9.75
C ARG A 50 -14.13 -3.52 8.44
N LEU A 51 -13.43 -3.75 7.35
CA LEU A 51 -13.81 -3.26 6.02
C LEU A 51 -14.68 -4.30 5.32
N PRO A 52 -15.69 -3.86 4.55
CA PRO A 52 -16.49 -4.77 3.74
C PRO A 52 -15.62 -5.42 2.66
N HIS A 53 -16.01 -6.62 2.21
CA HIS A 53 -15.26 -7.43 1.25
C HIS A 53 -15.02 -6.74 -0.11
N GLU A 54 -15.83 -5.73 -0.44
CA GLU A 54 -15.65 -4.86 -1.62
C GLU A 54 -14.40 -3.97 -1.53
N VAL A 55 -13.94 -3.66 -0.31
CA VAL A 55 -12.74 -2.85 -0.11
C VAL A 55 -11.52 -3.76 -0.16
N LYS A 56 -10.72 -3.59 -1.21
CA LYS A 56 -9.48 -4.34 -1.38
C LYS A 56 -8.48 -3.99 -0.27
N VAL A 57 -8.32 -4.91 0.68
CA VAL A 57 -7.33 -4.74 1.74
C VAL A 57 -5.92 -4.83 1.13
N PRO A 58 -5.07 -3.83 1.35
CA PRO A 58 -3.73 -3.81 0.79
C PRO A 58 -2.84 -4.93 1.34
N ALA A 59 -1.77 -5.22 0.59
CA ALA A 59 -0.75 -6.17 1.01
C ALA A 59 -0.02 -5.68 2.28
N CYS A 60 0.56 -6.62 3.03
CA CYS A 60 1.35 -6.29 4.23
C CYS A 60 2.50 -5.30 3.91
N SER A 61 3.12 -5.41 2.74
CA SER A 61 4.19 -4.51 2.27
C SER A 61 3.69 -3.08 2.05
N THR A 62 2.49 -2.91 1.48
CA THR A 62 1.85 -1.60 1.31
C THR A 62 1.47 -0.99 2.64
N ILE A 63 0.92 -1.79 3.56
CA ILE A 63 0.63 -1.34 4.93
C ILE A 63 1.94 -0.90 5.61
N HIS A 64 3.02 -1.66 5.46
CA HIS A 64 4.32 -1.28 6.01
C HIS A 64 4.81 0.06 5.44
N ALA A 65 4.74 0.25 4.12
CA ALA A 65 5.12 1.51 3.49
C ALA A 65 4.27 2.71 3.94
N ILE A 66 2.98 2.50 4.20
CA ILE A 66 2.11 3.55 4.77
C ILE A 66 2.51 3.84 6.22
N LEU A 67 2.69 2.81 7.04
CA LEU A 67 3.10 2.99 8.43
C LEU A 67 4.47 3.69 8.56
N ASP A 68 5.39 3.38 7.65
CA ASP A 68 6.70 4.01 7.52
C ASP A 68 6.58 5.50 7.17
N ARG A 69 5.74 5.87 6.20
CA ARG A 69 5.45 7.28 5.85
C ARG A 69 4.81 8.08 6.98
N HIS A 70 4.00 7.41 7.79
CA HIS A 70 3.34 7.98 8.97
C HIS A 70 4.14 7.73 10.24
N TRP A 71 5.44 7.46 10.12
CA TRP A 71 6.41 7.46 11.21
C TRP A 71 6.15 8.68 12.10
N TRP A 72 5.63 8.37 13.29
CA TRP A 72 5.64 9.18 14.50
C TRP A 72 6.46 8.37 15.50
#